data_AF-A0A354DLB0-F1
#
_entry.id   AF-A0A354DLB0-F1
#
_cell.length_a   1.000
_cell.length_b   1.000
_cell.length_c   1.000
_cell.angle_alpha   90.00
_cell.angle_beta   90.00
_cell.angle_gamma   90.00
#
_symmetry.space_group_name_H-M   'P 1'
#
loop_
_entity.id
_entity.type
_entity.pdbx_description
1 polymer ?
#
loop_
_entity_poly.entity_id
_entity_poly.type
_entity_poly.pdbx_seq_one_letter_code
_entity_poly.pdbx_strand_id
1 'polypeptide(L)'
;EGGTPVAGTEGTLTPINQDAGKSIWTYELTGASKVVVTVTAKTGEKWVNITTPKGFNEQITLKQGESKTWEIADSNEVSFYMHNATTVEVKINGQTIDTTKSPTGSSQHFKVTRKNS
;
A
#
# COMPACT_ATOMS: atom_id res chain seq x y z
N GLU A 1 -7.32 24.31 19.65
CA GLU A 1 -6.55 23.05 19.53
C GLU A 1 -7.44 22.05 18.79
N GLY A 2 -7.14 21.67 17.57
CA GLY A 2 -6.09 20.70 17.25
C GLY A 2 -6.77 19.50 16.59
N GLY A 3 -7.55 19.76 15.52
CA GLY A 3 -8.17 18.71 14.74
C GLY A 3 -7.09 18.01 13.93
N THR A 4 -6.76 16.78 14.33
CA THR A 4 -5.97 15.84 13.52
C THR A 4 -6.57 15.87 12.10
N PRO A 5 -5.82 16.21 11.04
CA PRO A 5 -6.36 16.12 9.70
C PRO A 5 -6.68 14.65 9.46
N VAL A 6 -7.98 14.34 9.39
CA VAL A 6 -8.47 13.12 8.74
C VAL A 6 -7.81 13.14 7.38
N ALA A 7 -6.94 12.17 7.09
CA ALA A 7 -6.21 12.08 5.84
C ALA A 7 -7.23 12.05 4.69
N GLY A 8 -7.52 13.24 4.15
CA GLY A 8 -8.25 13.40 2.91
C GLY A 8 -7.47 12.67 1.84
N THR A 9 -8.19 12.04 0.91
CA THR A 9 -7.60 11.42 -0.25
C THR A 9 -6.81 12.47 -1.02
N GLU A 10 -5.48 12.47 -0.86
CA GLU A 10 -4.59 13.39 -1.56
C GLU A 10 -4.08 12.72 -2.84
N GLY A 11 -4.32 13.37 -3.96
CA GLY A 11 -3.94 12.87 -5.28
C GLY A 11 -4.87 11.80 -5.85
N THR A 12 -4.62 11.43 -7.09
CA THR A 12 -5.38 10.44 -7.85
C THR A 12 -4.56 9.16 -7.99
N LEU A 13 -5.12 8.03 -7.54
CA LEU A 13 -4.49 6.71 -7.70
C LEU A 13 -5.01 6.05 -8.98
N THR A 14 -4.12 5.77 -9.92
CA THR A 14 -4.43 5.08 -11.17
C THR A 14 -3.79 3.69 -11.18
N PRO A 15 -4.57 2.60 -11.27
CA PRO A 15 -4.02 1.27 -11.48
C PRO A 15 -3.47 1.15 -12.90
N ILE A 16 -2.22 0.72 -13.04
CA ILE A 16 -1.55 0.56 -14.35
C ILE A 16 -1.49 -0.92 -14.75
N ASN A 17 -1.33 -1.83 -13.79
CA ASN A 17 -1.24 -3.27 -14.04
C ASN A 17 -1.66 -4.00 -12.77
N GLN A 18 -2.89 -4.53 -12.71
CA GLN A 18 -3.43 -5.22 -11.53
C GLN A 18 -4.23 -6.49 -11.91
N ASP A 19 -3.91 -7.05 -13.07
CA ASP A 19 -4.59 -8.25 -13.55
C ASP A 19 -4.18 -9.48 -12.75
N ALA A 20 -5.09 -10.45 -12.67
CA ALA A 20 -4.81 -11.75 -12.08
C ALA A 20 -3.61 -12.42 -12.80
N GLY A 21 -2.72 -13.02 -12.02
CA GLY A 21 -1.51 -13.68 -12.54
C GLY A 21 -0.31 -12.75 -12.75
N LYS A 22 -0.44 -11.44 -12.52
CA LYS A 22 0.71 -10.51 -12.52
C LYS A 22 1.46 -10.59 -11.20
N SER A 23 2.78 -10.79 -11.28
CA SER A 23 3.67 -10.88 -10.11
C SER A 23 3.85 -9.55 -9.38
N ILE A 24 3.69 -8.42 -10.08
CA ILE A 24 3.77 -7.07 -9.52
C ILE A 24 2.55 -6.28 -9.96
N TRP A 25 1.85 -5.72 -8.99
CA TRP A 25 0.75 -4.80 -9.24
C TRP A 25 1.23 -3.37 -9.12
N THR A 26 1.03 -2.58 -10.18
CA THR A 26 1.60 -1.23 -10.26
C THR A 26 0.52 -0.16 -10.28
N TYR A 27 0.75 0.90 -9.51
CA TYR A 27 -0.12 2.07 -9.39
C TYR A 27 0.69 3.35 -9.62
N GLU A 28 0.07 4.32 -10.25
CA GLU A 28 0.57 5.69 -10.32
C GLU A 28 -0.27 6.57 -9.38
N LEU A 29 0.42 7.42 -8.62
CA LEU A 29 -0.20 8.41 -7.74
C LEU A 29 0.20 9.80 -8.23
N THR A 30 -0.77 10.59 -8.67
CA THR A 30 -0.54 11.94 -9.20
C THR A 30 -1.14 12.99 -8.27
N GLY A 31 -0.58 14.20 -8.23
CA GLY A 31 -1.13 15.30 -7.41
C GLY A 31 -1.00 15.10 -5.89
N ALA A 32 -0.13 14.19 -5.44
CA ALA A 32 0.17 13.98 -4.03
C ALA A 32 1.58 14.46 -3.68
N SER A 33 1.71 15.06 -2.50
CA SER A 33 2.95 15.49 -1.84
C SER A 33 3.68 14.35 -1.14
N LYS A 34 3.00 13.25 -0.80
CA LYS A 34 3.57 12.03 -0.17
C LYS A 34 2.75 10.79 -0.51
N VAL A 35 3.36 9.62 -0.37
CA VAL A 35 2.65 8.33 -0.43
C VAL A 35 2.31 7.89 1.00
N VAL A 36 1.04 7.68 1.28
CA VAL A 36 0.53 7.14 2.54
C VAL A 36 -0.03 5.75 2.28
N VAL A 37 0.64 4.72 2.79
CA VAL A 37 0.16 3.34 2.69
C VAL A 37 -0.44 2.95 4.03
N THR A 38 -1.68 2.49 4.05
CA THR A 38 -2.30 1.90 5.24
C THR A 38 -2.67 0.46 4.93
N VAL A 39 -2.20 -0.46 5.76
CA VAL A 39 -2.53 -1.88 5.66
C VAL A 39 -3.25 -2.32 6.91
N THR A 40 -4.33 -3.07 6.74
CA THR A 40 -5.11 -3.68 7.83
C THR A 40 -5.25 -5.18 7.59
N ALA A 41 -4.85 -5.99 8.56
CA ALA A 41 -5.05 -7.44 8.51
C ALA A 41 -6.51 -7.77 8.85
N LYS A 42 -7.29 -8.27 7.90
CA LYS A 42 -8.71 -8.60 8.14
C LYS A 42 -8.90 -9.98 8.75
N THR A 43 -8.09 -10.95 8.36
CA THR A 43 -8.13 -12.31 8.92
C THR A 43 -6.72 -12.83 9.19
N GLY A 44 -6.53 -13.51 10.32
CA GLY A 44 -5.25 -14.10 10.72
C GLY A 44 -4.08 -13.11 10.80
N GLU A 45 -2.88 -13.64 10.94
CA GLU A 45 -1.65 -12.84 10.93
C GLU A 45 -1.18 -12.55 9.50
N LYS A 46 -0.59 -11.38 9.30
CA LYS A 46 -0.13 -10.90 8.00
C LYS A 46 1.25 -10.28 8.10
N TRP A 47 2.20 -10.95 7.46
CA TRP A 47 3.52 -10.38 7.24
C TRP A 47 3.46 -9.36 6.10
N VAL A 48 4.03 -8.19 6.37
CA VAL A 48 4.14 -7.06 5.45
C VAL A 48 5.59 -6.61 5.43
N ASN A 49 6.13 -6.44 4.22
CA ASN A 49 7.42 -5.78 4.00
C ASN A 49 7.19 -4.55 3.15
N ILE A 50 7.69 -3.39 3.58
CA ILE A 50 7.61 -2.14 2.83
C ILE A 50 9.03 -1.64 2.57
N THR A 51 9.30 -1.25 1.33
CA THR A 51 10.61 -0.79 0.88
C THR A 51 10.50 0.44 -0.01
N THR A 52 11.57 1.24 -0.03
CA THR A 52 11.73 2.34 -0.98
C THR A 52 13.12 2.27 -1.63
N PRO A 53 13.29 2.80 -2.84
CA PRO A 53 14.62 2.90 -3.47
C PRO A 53 15.62 3.76 -2.69
N LYS A 54 15.14 4.63 -1.78
CA LYS A 54 15.98 5.45 -0.91
C LYS A 54 16.51 4.70 0.32
N GLY A 55 16.27 3.39 0.42
CA GLY A 55 16.85 2.54 1.46
C GLY A 55 15.95 2.30 2.67
N PHE A 56 14.77 2.90 2.74
CA PHE A 56 13.78 2.53 3.76
C PHE A 56 13.35 1.06 3.56
N ASN A 57 13.36 0.28 4.63
CA ASN A 57 12.91 -1.11 4.69
C ASN A 57 12.33 -1.37 6.09
N GLU A 58 11.07 -1.78 6.17
CA GLU A 58 10.42 -2.21 7.41
C GLU A 58 9.66 -3.51 7.16
N GLN A 59 9.86 -4.49 8.04
CA GLN A 59 9.16 -5.76 8.04
C GLN A 59 8.37 -5.90 9.34
N ILE A 60 7.08 -6.19 9.22
CA ILE A 60 6.18 -6.30 10.37
C ILE A 60 5.19 -7.46 10.16
N THR A 61 4.79 -8.09 11.25
CA THR A 61 3.62 -8.98 11.27
C THR A 61 2.47 -8.27 11.96
N LEU A 62 1.38 -8.06 11.23
CA LEU A 62 0.14 -7.53 11.76
C LEU A 62 -0.76 -8.67 12.22
N LYS A 63 -1.29 -8.58 13.44
CA LYS A 63 -2.33 -9.50 13.91
C LYS A 63 -3.68 -9.11 13.34
N GLN A 64 -4.64 -10.03 13.41
CA GLN A 64 -6.00 -9.77 12.95
C GLN A 64 -6.58 -8.53 13.63
N GLY A 65 -7.10 -7.61 12.83
CA GLY A 65 -7.65 -6.33 13.28
C GLY A 65 -6.63 -5.21 13.44
N GLU A 66 -5.32 -5.51 13.40
CA GLU A 66 -4.29 -4.48 13.46
C GLU A 66 -4.12 -3.77 12.13
N SER A 67 -3.85 -2.46 12.24
CA SER A 67 -3.53 -1.58 11.13
C SER A 67 -2.18 -0.93 11.35
N LYS A 68 -1.44 -0.72 10.27
CA LYS A 68 -0.23 0.09 10.25
C LYS A 68 -0.28 1.05 9.08
N THR A 69 0.14 2.28 9.33
CA THR A 69 0.25 3.35 8.34
C THR A 69 1.70 3.76 8.19
N TRP A 70 2.12 3.94 6.94
CA TRP A 70 3.42 4.47 6.56
C TRP A 70 3.23 5.75 5.78
N GLU A 71 3.97 6.79 6.14
CA GLU A 71 4.02 8.05 5.40
C GLU A 71 5.39 8.20 4.75
N ILE A 72 5.42 8.30 3.43
CA ILE A 72 6.64 8.28 2.64
C ILE A 72 6.65 9.54 1.79
N ALA A 73 7.23 10.61 2.33
CA ALA A 73 7.41 11.88 1.64
C ALA A 73 8.69 11.90 0.81
N ASP A 74 9.74 11.23 1.30
CA ASP A 74 11.08 11.34 0.74
C ASP A 74 11.29 10.49 -0.52
N SER A 75 10.44 9.51 -0.82
CA SER A 75 10.57 8.66 -2.02
C SER A 75 9.41 8.87 -2.98
N ASN A 76 9.71 8.87 -4.29
CA ASN A 76 8.69 8.83 -5.33
C ASN A 76 8.18 7.41 -5.58
N GLU A 77 8.87 6.39 -5.09
CA GLU A 77 8.47 5.00 -5.30
C GLU A 77 8.42 4.26 -3.96
N VAL A 78 7.37 3.48 -3.80
CA VAL A 78 7.15 2.59 -2.66
C VAL A 78 6.82 1.22 -3.21
N SER A 79 7.53 0.21 -2.71
CA SER A 79 7.19 -1.19 -2.94
C SER A 79 6.74 -1.80 -1.63
N PHE A 80 5.71 -2.64 -1.67
CA PHE A 80 5.34 -3.44 -0.51
C PHE A 80 4.89 -4.84 -0.92
N TYR A 81 5.13 -5.79 -0.02
CA TYR A 81 4.91 -7.20 -0.23
C TYR A 81 4.06 -7.74 0.90
N MET A 82 3.09 -8.58 0.54
CA MET A 82 2.17 -9.13 1.52
C MET A 82 1.82 -10.57 1.17
N HIS A 83 1.89 -11.46 2.15
CA HIS A 83 1.41 -12.83 1.98
C HIS A 83 -0.12 -12.88 2.05
N ASN A 84 -0.73 -13.54 1.08
CA ASN A 84 -2.18 -13.75 0.96
C ASN A 84 -2.99 -12.45 1.00
N ALA A 85 -2.74 -11.55 0.04
CA ALA A 85 -3.26 -10.19 0.06
C ALA A 85 -4.80 -10.08 -0.08
N THR A 86 -5.50 -11.15 -0.46
CA THR A 86 -6.97 -11.21 -0.52
C THR A 86 -7.64 -11.06 0.85
N THR A 87 -6.88 -11.21 1.93
CA THR A 87 -7.35 -11.15 3.33
C THR A 87 -6.88 -9.90 4.07
N VAL A 88 -6.48 -8.87 3.32
CA VAL A 88 -6.08 -7.56 3.84
C VAL A 88 -6.85 -6.45 3.18
N GLU A 89 -7.00 -5.33 3.89
CA GLU A 89 -7.39 -4.07 3.30
C GLU A 89 -6.15 -3.21 3.14
N VAL A 90 -5.93 -2.70 1.92
CA VAL A 90 -4.85 -1.78 1.61
C VAL A 90 -5.46 -0.48 1.12
N LYS A 91 -5.01 0.63 1.69
CA LYS A 91 -5.34 1.98 1.26
C LYS A 91 -4.07 2.73 0.86
N ILE A 92 -4.09 3.38 -0.28
CA ILE A 92 -3.02 4.28 -0.74
C ILE A 92 -3.63 5.68 -0.80
N ASN A 93 -3.08 6.62 -0.02
CA ASN A 93 -3.63 7.96 0.15
C ASN A 93 -5.14 7.95 0.39
N GLY A 94 -5.61 7.11 1.31
CA GLY A 94 -7.03 6.96 1.65
C GLY A 94 -7.88 6.17 0.63
N GLN A 95 -7.36 5.89 -0.57
CA GLN A 95 -8.06 5.13 -1.61
C GLN A 95 -7.83 3.63 -1.42
N THR A 96 -8.90 2.88 -1.14
CA THR A 96 -8.84 1.42 -1.03
C THR A 96 -8.54 0.79 -2.40
N ILE A 97 -7.58 -0.11 -2.47
CA ILE A 97 -7.32 -0.92 -3.67
C ILE A 97 -8.04 -2.27 -3.58
N ASP A 98 -8.50 -2.78 -4.72
CA ASP A 98 -9.12 -4.10 -4.81
C ASP A 98 -8.03 -5.19 -4.83
N THR A 99 -7.84 -5.87 -3.70
CA THR A 99 -6.89 -6.99 -3.57
C THR A 99 -7.48 -8.35 -3.90
N THR A 100 -8.76 -8.44 -4.27
CA THR A 100 -9.47 -9.73 -4.46
C THR A 100 -8.93 -10.55 -5.63
N LYS A 101 -8.28 -9.89 -6.61
CA LYS A 101 -7.66 -10.53 -7.77
C LYS A 101 -6.24 -11.06 -7.49
N SER A 102 -5.70 -10.83 -6.29
CA SER A 102 -4.38 -11.29 -5.90
C SER A 102 -4.35 -12.82 -5.86
N PRO A 103 -3.24 -13.48 -6.25
CA PRO A 103 -3.11 -14.92 -6.11
C PRO A 103 -3.26 -15.35 -4.64
N THR A 104 -4.24 -16.20 -4.37
CA THR A 104 -4.47 -16.74 -3.02
C THR A 104 -3.30 -17.62 -2.58
N GLY A 105 -2.92 -17.53 -1.30
CA GLY A 105 -1.86 -18.35 -0.72
C GLY A 105 -0.44 -18.02 -1.20
N SER A 106 -0.27 -16.93 -1.95
CA SER A 106 1.04 -16.44 -2.42
C SER A 106 1.30 -15.02 -1.91
N SER A 107 2.55 -14.58 -2.01
CA SER A 107 2.91 -13.19 -1.76
C SER A 107 2.61 -12.34 -2.98
N GLN A 108 1.96 -11.20 -2.78
CA GLN A 108 1.73 -10.20 -3.82
C GLN A 108 2.68 -9.02 -3.61
N HIS A 109 3.33 -8.59 -4.70
CA HIS A 109 4.11 -7.36 -4.73
C HIS A 109 3.24 -6.23 -5.29
N PHE A 110 3.22 -5.12 -4.57
CA PHE A 110 2.61 -3.86 -4.98
C PHE A 110 3.70 -2.80 -5.15
N LYS A 111 3.58 -1.99 -6.20
CA LYS A 111 4.46 -0.86 -6.48
C LYS A 111 3.62 0.38 -6.73
N VAL A 112 3.92 1.45 -6.00
CA VAL A 112 3.28 2.76 -6.16
C VAL A 112 4.35 3.75 -6.61
N THR A 113 4.09 4.45 -7.70
CA THR A 113 4.95 5.52 -8.21
C THR A 113 4.23 6.85 -8.09
N ARG A 114 4.67 7.70 -7.17
CA ARG A 114 4.27 9.10 -7.08
C ARG A 114 4.89 9.88 -8.25
N LYS A 115 4.04 10.43 -9.11
CA LYS A 115 4.45 11.37 -10.15
C LYS A 115 4.28 12.78 -9.59
N ASN A 116 5.38 13.49 -9.48
CA ASN A 116 5.31 14.93 -9.28
C ASN A 116 4.80 15.52 -10.59
N SER A 117 3.66 16.22 -10.54
CA SER A 117 3.16 17.03 -11.64
C SER A 117 4.08 18.21 -11.91
#